data_AF-A0A7Y6Y9D7-F1
#
_entry.id   AF-A0A7Y6Y9D7-F1
#
_cell.length_a   1.000
_cell.length_b   1.000
_cell.length_c   1.000
_cell.angle_alpha   90.00
_cell.angle_beta   90.00
_cell.angle_gamma   90.00
#
_symmetry.space_group_name_H-M   'P 1'
#
loop_
_entity.id
_entity.type
_entity.pdbx_description
1 polymer ?
#
loop_
_entity_poly.entity_id
_entity_poly.type
_entity_poly.pdbx_seq_one_letter_code
_entity_poly.pdbx_strand_id
1 'polypeptide(L)'
;MTWLAKQGAVQRSMHEHNQDRDKKMGQPEEIRTGNRIPTETESQLAAFIEYADEFLSLMETTHPLYVPNPHARMSIELLRRHLQSKRTQPSLLVEISGVPYATATRRLKELIDAGLVDKRERTRSGRSFSLHPSDRMIDTWVQLMKGSAALINEAFEQAEPGDSSERFFGSTYTKSRSAPPLSVLTNPLKLSGGLKTLLHSDPSFMVINNLRRHIEVVLGCAVHNRTHSLDTLLEEIMKNARRERSAYDVIAVNLPQVGLLAQSEAILPLDEYMDLSAIDPSDFHPASWQASHWDGRCYGIPIETTCEVLMYRTDLFQNAGLLAPTTTRELLLAARALHDPRRQQYGIAWNAARGTPLGHTFIMAMADFGQPVVDLTPSGSGFLLEEIPHKQYKPMINTNAGLQAAKFLLELVKYSPPGILSMSWFERIKQYAQGSCAMTYSYTQMTPYFDEDKDSPARDNTGYVPHPAGSIFRPVSPVGGFILSIPSNINKKRIPEVVEAIETITSARAQRLYVQNGSRGCSRYSANLDPEVREASSVIEAIDEMSRRGALQAWPRPPIPQIKPITELCGNVMHEMLRGLITPEEALDRAQAEAEHIFNTWKQ
;
A
#
# COMPACT_ATOMS: atom_id res chain seq x y z
N MET A 1 11.97 -47.71 -7.30
CA MET A 1 12.50 -48.03 -5.95
C MET A 1 14.02 -47.84 -5.81
N THR A 2 14.72 -47.29 -6.80
CA THR A 2 16.18 -47.03 -6.75
C THR A 2 16.55 -45.53 -6.72
N TRP A 3 15.56 -44.64 -6.71
CA TRP A 3 15.76 -43.18 -6.71
C TRP A 3 15.73 -42.58 -5.28
N LEU A 4 14.89 -43.12 -4.39
CA LEU A 4 14.79 -42.69 -2.98
C LEU A 4 16.01 -43.09 -2.11
N ALA A 5 16.77 -44.11 -2.51
CA ALA A 5 17.96 -44.54 -1.76
C ALA A 5 19.19 -43.62 -1.98
N LYS A 6 19.23 -42.84 -3.06
CA LYS A 6 20.36 -41.92 -3.35
C LYS A 6 20.27 -40.60 -2.60
N GLN A 7 19.08 -40.12 -2.22
CA GLN A 7 18.95 -38.88 -1.43
C GLN A 7 19.39 -39.06 0.03
N GLY A 8 19.15 -40.23 0.63
CA GLY A 8 19.59 -40.52 2.00
C GLY A 8 21.11 -40.58 2.18
N ALA A 9 21.86 -40.88 1.11
CA ALA A 9 23.33 -40.92 1.14
C ALA A 9 23.96 -39.52 0.99
N VAL A 10 23.31 -38.60 0.25
CA VAL A 10 23.78 -37.22 0.07
C VAL A 10 23.56 -36.38 1.34
N GLN A 11 22.43 -36.57 2.03
CA GLN A 11 22.17 -35.88 3.30
C GLN A 11 23.08 -36.34 4.45
N ARG A 12 23.45 -37.63 4.52
CA ARG A 12 24.42 -38.12 5.53
C ARG A 12 25.84 -37.63 5.27
N SER A 13 26.26 -37.59 3.99
CA SER A 13 27.55 -37.04 3.57
C SER A 13 27.70 -35.55 3.93
N MET A 14 26.65 -34.74 3.72
CA MET A 14 26.65 -33.32 4.08
C MET A 14 26.69 -33.06 5.59
N HIS A 15 26.06 -33.92 6.40
CA HIS A 15 26.08 -33.78 7.86
C HIS A 15 27.44 -34.17 8.46
N GLU A 16 28.10 -35.19 7.91
CA GLU A 16 29.46 -35.59 8.33
C GLU A 16 30.52 -34.55 7.90
N HIS A 17 30.34 -33.90 6.74
CA HIS A 17 31.28 -32.86 6.28
C HIS A 17 31.21 -31.56 7.12
N ASN A 18 30.05 -31.23 7.69
CA ASN A 18 29.90 -30.08 8.59
C ASN A 18 30.46 -30.35 10.00
N GLN A 19 30.31 -31.56 10.54
CA GLN A 19 30.88 -31.90 11.85
C GLN A 19 32.41 -31.97 11.85
N ASP A 20 33.03 -32.36 10.74
CA ASP A 20 34.49 -32.47 10.63
C ASP A 20 35.17 -31.10 10.40
N ARG A 21 34.42 -30.12 9.88
CA ARG A 21 34.83 -28.69 9.82
C ARG A 21 34.84 -28.05 11.22
N ASP A 22 33.84 -28.34 12.04
CA ASP A 22 33.73 -27.79 13.40
C ASP A 22 34.75 -28.41 14.38
N LYS A 23 35.23 -29.64 14.15
CA LYS A 23 36.25 -30.29 14.99
C LYS A 23 37.69 -29.84 14.70
N LYS A 24 37.98 -29.28 13.53
CA LYS A 24 39.35 -28.84 13.14
C LYS A 24 39.71 -27.41 13.55
N MET A 25 38.74 -26.61 13.99
CA MET A 25 38.99 -25.26 14.49
C MET A 25 38.62 -25.19 15.98
N GLY A 26 39.64 -25.28 16.85
CA GLY A 26 39.48 -25.29 18.30
C GLY A 26 38.55 -24.18 18.80
N GLN A 27 37.62 -24.56 19.68
CA GLN A 27 36.65 -23.66 20.30
C GLN A 27 37.36 -22.58 21.13
N PRO A 28 37.08 -21.27 20.92
CA PRO A 28 37.39 -20.25 21.91
C PRO A 28 36.27 -20.16 22.95
N GLU A 29 36.65 -20.03 24.22
CA GLU A 29 35.79 -19.90 25.40
C GLU A 29 34.65 -18.88 25.21
N GLU A 30 33.44 -19.27 25.65
CA GLU A 30 32.24 -18.44 25.70
C GLU A 30 32.42 -17.26 26.65
N ILE A 31 32.52 -16.04 26.09
CA ILE A 31 32.28 -14.81 26.84
C ILE A 31 30.81 -14.45 26.68
N ARG A 32 30.06 -14.51 27.80
CA ARG A 32 28.69 -14.02 27.94
C ARG A 32 28.55 -12.61 27.37
N THR A 33 27.79 -12.45 26.29
CA THR A 33 27.22 -11.16 25.86
C THR A 33 25.73 -11.38 25.53
N GLY A 34 24.90 -10.46 26.01
CA GLY A 34 23.45 -10.68 26.18
C GLY A 34 22.67 -10.96 24.89
N ASN A 35 21.61 -11.75 25.03
CA ASN A 35 20.60 -11.99 24.00
C ASN A 35 19.95 -10.67 23.57
N ARG A 36 20.43 -10.07 22.47
CA ARG A 36 19.67 -9.10 21.69
C ARG A 36 18.81 -9.86 20.70
N ILE A 37 17.51 -9.59 20.69
CA ILE A 37 16.60 -10.09 19.66
C ILE A 37 16.93 -9.32 18.36
N PRO A 38 17.25 -10.00 17.24
CA PRO A 38 17.51 -9.33 15.97
C PRO A 38 16.28 -8.56 15.50
N THR A 39 16.49 -7.42 14.87
CA THR A 39 15.42 -6.70 14.16
C THR A 39 14.88 -7.56 13.01
N GLU A 40 13.66 -7.28 12.56
CA GLU A 40 13.07 -8.00 11.41
C GLU A 40 13.94 -7.87 10.16
N THR A 41 14.46 -6.67 9.88
CA THR A 41 15.40 -6.44 8.78
C THR A 41 16.69 -7.26 8.91
N GLU A 42 17.26 -7.36 10.11
CA GLU A 42 18.46 -8.21 10.35
C GLU A 42 18.15 -9.70 10.12
N SER A 43 16.93 -10.15 10.48
CA SER A 43 16.48 -11.55 10.26
C SER A 43 16.26 -11.85 8.78
N GLN A 44 15.62 -10.93 8.04
CA GLN A 44 15.41 -11.04 6.60
C GLN A 44 16.75 -11.00 5.84
N LEU A 45 17.66 -10.10 6.23
CA LEU A 45 19.00 -10.02 5.67
C LEU A 45 19.80 -11.31 5.91
N ALA A 46 19.71 -11.90 7.11
CA ALA A 46 20.33 -13.18 7.41
C ALA A 46 19.84 -14.30 6.48
N ALA A 47 18.52 -14.41 6.30
CA ALA A 47 17.93 -15.39 5.39
C ALA A 47 18.36 -15.16 3.94
N PHE A 48 18.43 -13.89 3.51
CA PHE A 48 18.87 -13.53 2.17
C PHE A 48 20.35 -13.86 1.92
N ILE A 49 21.22 -13.67 2.91
CA ILE A 49 22.65 -14.01 2.82
C ILE A 49 22.82 -15.51 2.58
N GLU A 50 22.07 -16.36 3.28
CA GLU A 50 22.13 -17.82 3.06
C GLU A 50 21.61 -18.20 1.67
N TYR A 51 20.49 -17.61 1.24
CA TYR A 51 19.99 -17.80 -0.13
C TYR A 51 21.03 -17.39 -1.19
N ALA A 52 21.66 -16.22 -1.03
CA ALA A 52 22.65 -15.72 -1.97
C ALA A 52 23.88 -16.62 -2.04
N ASP A 53 24.32 -17.18 -0.91
CA ASP A 53 25.45 -18.10 -0.85
C ASP A 53 25.13 -19.45 -1.54
N GLU A 54 23.93 -19.98 -1.31
CA GLU A 54 23.45 -21.17 -2.00
C GLU A 54 23.29 -20.93 -3.50
N PHE A 55 22.74 -19.79 -3.91
CA PHE A 55 22.57 -19.43 -5.31
C PHE A 55 23.91 -19.29 -6.05
N LEU A 56 24.90 -18.61 -5.46
CA LEU A 56 26.25 -18.53 -6.03
C LEU A 56 26.90 -19.90 -6.16
N SER A 57 26.71 -20.75 -5.15
CA SER A 57 27.21 -22.14 -5.18
C SER A 57 26.52 -22.97 -6.27
N LEU A 58 25.22 -22.77 -6.47
CA LEU A 58 24.48 -23.40 -7.57
C LEU A 58 25.01 -22.94 -8.93
N MET A 59 25.27 -21.64 -9.12
CA MET A 59 25.84 -21.10 -10.36
C MET A 59 27.24 -21.67 -10.65
N GLU A 60 28.11 -21.71 -9.64
CA GLU A 60 29.46 -22.27 -9.75
C GLU A 60 29.46 -23.77 -10.07
N THR A 61 28.51 -24.53 -9.53
CA THR A 61 28.42 -25.98 -9.76
C THR A 61 27.69 -26.35 -11.05
N THR A 62 26.76 -25.52 -11.52
CA THR A 62 25.92 -25.80 -12.69
C THR A 62 26.57 -25.33 -13.99
N HIS A 63 27.30 -24.21 -13.96
CA HIS A 63 27.81 -23.59 -15.18
C HIS A 63 29.34 -23.71 -15.26
N PRO A 64 29.90 -24.55 -16.15
CA PRO A 64 31.33 -24.91 -16.17
C PRO A 64 32.28 -23.75 -16.50
N LEU A 65 31.77 -22.65 -17.06
CA LEU A 65 32.55 -21.44 -17.35
C LEU A 65 32.31 -20.31 -16.35
N TYR A 66 31.54 -20.54 -15.29
CA TYR A 66 31.29 -19.51 -14.28
C TYR A 66 32.52 -19.32 -13.41
N VAL A 67 32.97 -18.07 -13.28
CA VAL A 67 34.13 -17.70 -12.45
C VAL A 67 33.62 -17.20 -11.10
N PRO A 68 34.12 -17.73 -9.97
CA PRO A 68 33.72 -17.28 -8.64
C PRO A 68 33.86 -15.76 -8.49
N ASN A 69 32.87 -15.12 -7.85
CA ASN A 69 32.94 -13.70 -7.52
C ASN A 69 33.52 -13.52 -6.11
N PRO A 70 34.83 -13.23 -5.96
CA PRO A 70 35.47 -13.14 -4.65
C PRO A 70 34.91 -11.99 -3.80
N HIS A 71 34.44 -10.90 -4.41
CA HIS A 71 33.84 -9.80 -3.66
C HIS A 71 32.52 -10.22 -3.00
N ALA A 72 31.68 -10.95 -3.74
CA ALA A 72 30.41 -11.43 -3.22
C ALA A 72 30.63 -12.44 -2.08
N ARG A 73 31.48 -13.45 -2.29
CA ARG A 73 31.81 -14.47 -1.27
C ARG A 73 32.38 -13.85 0.02
N MET A 74 33.30 -12.90 -0.10
CA MET A 74 33.85 -12.19 1.06
C MET A 74 32.80 -11.33 1.79
N SER A 75 31.91 -10.67 1.04
CA SER A 75 30.86 -9.82 1.62
C SER A 75 29.81 -10.65 2.35
N ILE A 76 29.37 -11.76 1.76
CA ILE A 76 28.44 -12.74 2.37
C ILE A 76 29.01 -13.22 3.71
N GLU A 77 30.25 -13.70 3.72
CA GLU A 77 30.86 -14.22 4.95
C GLU A 77 31.05 -13.12 6.01
N LEU A 78 31.45 -11.93 5.59
CA LEU A 78 31.63 -10.80 6.49
C LEU A 78 30.31 -10.38 7.15
N LEU A 79 29.22 -10.31 6.37
CA LEU A 79 27.87 -10.00 6.86
C LEU A 79 27.30 -11.12 7.73
N ARG A 80 27.44 -12.38 7.31
CA ARG A 80 27.03 -13.56 8.09
C ARG A 80 27.66 -13.53 9.49
N ARG A 81 28.97 -13.30 9.57
CA ARG A 81 29.67 -13.23 10.85
C ARG A 81 29.26 -12.02 11.67
N HIS A 82 29.02 -10.87 11.04
CA HIS A 82 28.51 -9.68 11.71
C HIS A 82 27.15 -9.96 12.39
N LEU A 83 26.20 -10.57 11.68
CA LEU A 83 24.88 -10.93 12.21
C LEU A 83 24.98 -11.98 13.33
N GLN A 84 25.96 -12.88 13.25
CA GLN A 84 26.25 -13.85 14.31
C GLN A 84 27.08 -13.27 15.46
N SER A 85 27.38 -11.97 15.46
CA SER A 85 28.28 -11.31 16.42
C SER A 85 29.67 -11.96 16.51
N LYS A 86 30.12 -12.60 15.43
CA LYS A 86 31.43 -13.26 15.30
C LYS A 86 32.43 -12.32 14.65
N ARG A 87 33.68 -12.42 15.09
CA ARG A 87 34.79 -11.64 14.55
C ARG A 87 35.29 -12.24 13.24
N THR A 88 35.73 -11.38 12.32
CA THR A 88 36.26 -11.78 11.01
C THR A 88 37.72 -11.38 10.85
N GLN A 89 38.58 -12.34 10.50
CA GLN A 89 39.99 -12.11 10.21
C GLN A 89 40.23 -11.99 8.70
N PRO A 90 41.21 -11.19 8.25
CA PRO A 90 41.53 -11.08 6.82
C PRO A 90 41.85 -12.41 6.13
N SER A 91 42.56 -13.32 6.84
CA SER A 91 42.92 -14.65 6.33
C SER A 91 41.69 -15.49 5.99
N LEU A 92 40.62 -15.40 6.78
CA LEU A 92 39.36 -16.12 6.54
C LEU A 92 38.68 -15.66 5.26
N LEU A 93 38.58 -14.34 5.05
CA LEU A 93 37.98 -13.81 3.82
C LEU A 93 38.82 -14.15 2.58
N VAL A 94 40.14 -14.14 2.73
CA VAL A 94 41.07 -14.57 1.67
C VAL A 94 40.85 -16.04 1.31
N GLU A 95 40.70 -16.92 2.31
CA GLU A 95 40.45 -18.35 2.12
C GLU A 95 39.10 -18.62 1.43
N ILE A 96 38.03 -17.96 1.87
CA ILE A 96 36.66 -18.21 1.36
C ILE A 96 36.40 -17.61 -0.03
N SER A 97 37.32 -16.80 -0.53
CA SER A 97 37.17 -16.06 -1.79
C SER A 97 37.10 -16.92 -3.05
N GLY A 98 37.52 -18.19 -2.96
CA GLY A 98 37.53 -19.12 -4.09
C GLY A 98 38.57 -18.81 -5.18
N VAL A 99 39.52 -17.90 -4.93
CA VAL A 99 40.57 -17.50 -5.89
C VAL A 99 41.98 -17.58 -5.29
N PRO A 100 43.06 -17.61 -6.11
CA PRO A 100 44.43 -17.66 -5.59
C PRO A 100 44.74 -16.53 -4.61
N TYR A 101 45.58 -16.81 -3.61
CA TYR A 101 45.88 -15.93 -2.48
C TYR A 101 46.25 -14.48 -2.87
N ALA A 102 47.09 -14.31 -3.90
CA ALA A 102 47.48 -12.98 -4.39
C ALA A 102 46.29 -12.20 -4.96
N THR A 103 45.39 -12.88 -5.66
CA THR A 103 44.16 -12.31 -6.19
C THR A 103 43.18 -11.98 -5.06
N ALA A 104 42.97 -12.91 -4.13
CA ALA A 104 42.10 -12.73 -2.98
C ALA A 104 42.51 -11.50 -2.15
N THR A 105 43.81 -11.38 -1.84
CA THR A 105 44.33 -10.23 -1.07
C THR A 105 44.06 -8.89 -1.78
N ARG A 106 44.20 -8.85 -3.11
CA ARG A 106 43.86 -7.66 -3.90
C ARG A 106 42.36 -7.34 -3.87
N ARG A 107 41.50 -8.34 -3.98
CA ARG A 107 40.02 -8.18 -3.95
C ARG A 107 39.52 -7.71 -2.60
N LEU A 108 40.13 -8.21 -1.51
CA LEU A 108 39.85 -7.71 -0.16
C LEU A 108 40.28 -6.24 0.00
N LYS A 109 41.46 -5.88 -0.53
CA LYS A 109 41.93 -4.48 -0.52
C LYS A 109 40.96 -3.56 -1.27
N GLU A 110 40.42 -3.98 -2.41
CA GLU A 110 39.42 -3.21 -3.17
C GLU A 110 38.13 -2.98 -2.37
N LEU A 111 37.63 -3.99 -1.63
CA LEU A 111 36.46 -3.81 -0.75
C LEU A 111 36.71 -2.79 0.38
N ILE A 112 37.92 -2.78 0.93
CA ILE A 112 38.34 -1.82 1.95
C ILE A 112 38.47 -0.42 1.34
N ASP A 113 39.18 -0.30 0.22
CA ASP A 113 39.44 0.98 -0.46
C ASP A 113 38.13 1.61 -0.99
N ALA A 114 37.10 0.79 -1.30
CA ALA A 114 35.76 1.23 -1.65
C ALA A 114 34.89 1.67 -0.46
N GLY A 115 35.39 1.55 0.77
CA GLY A 115 34.66 1.88 1.99
C GLY A 115 33.50 0.94 2.29
N LEU A 116 33.58 -0.32 1.82
CA LEU A 116 32.57 -1.35 2.11
C LEU A 116 32.96 -2.18 3.35
N VAL A 117 34.26 -2.23 3.68
CA VAL A 117 34.79 -2.99 4.82
C VAL A 117 35.56 -2.08 5.76
N ASP A 118 35.15 -2.07 7.02
CA ASP A 118 35.82 -1.33 8.08
C ASP A 118 36.90 -2.17 8.77
N LYS A 119 38.03 -1.52 9.08
CA LYS A 119 39.10 -2.10 9.89
C LYS A 119 39.00 -1.55 11.30
N ARG A 120 38.84 -2.43 12.29
CA ARG A 120 38.94 -2.09 13.71
C ARG A 120 40.24 -2.61 14.28
N GLU A 121 41.12 -1.70 14.71
CA GLU A 121 42.42 -2.03 15.30
C GLU A 121 42.24 -2.83 16.60
N ARG A 122 43.09 -3.84 16.79
CA ARG A 122 43.06 -4.76 17.93
C ARG A 122 44.13 -4.42 18.98
N THR A 123 45.16 -3.65 18.62
CA THR A 123 46.26 -3.27 19.53
C THR A 123 46.59 -1.81 19.36
N ARG A 124 47.05 -1.16 20.45
CA ARG A 124 47.55 0.23 20.48
C ARG A 124 48.71 0.51 19.50
N SER A 125 49.29 -0.56 18.92
CA SER A 125 50.38 -0.55 17.95
C SER A 125 49.92 -0.67 16.48
N GLY A 126 48.63 -0.84 16.20
CA GLY A 126 48.07 -0.95 14.84
C GLY A 126 48.38 -2.26 14.09
N ARG A 127 49.11 -3.21 14.68
CA ARG A 127 49.62 -4.41 13.99
C ARG A 127 48.61 -5.53 13.74
N SER A 128 47.47 -5.53 14.42
CA SER A 128 46.39 -6.50 14.16
C SER A 128 45.04 -5.80 14.12
N PHE A 129 44.16 -6.22 13.22
CA PHE A 129 42.83 -5.64 13.02
C PHE A 129 41.79 -6.72 12.78
N SER A 130 40.52 -6.40 13.03
CA SER A 130 39.36 -7.20 12.66
C SER A 130 38.56 -6.48 11.58
N LEU A 131 37.93 -7.26 10.70
CA LEU A 131 37.11 -6.73 9.61
C LEU A 131 35.65 -6.73 10.02
N HIS A 132 34.95 -5.66 9.67
CA HIS A 132 33.52 -5.46 9.89
C HIS A 132 32.88 -4.95 8.61
N PRO A 133 31.63 -5.32 8.28
CA PRO A 133 30.91 -4.64 7.22
C PRO A 133 30.69 -3.18 7.65
N SER A 134 30.88 -2.25 6.73
CA SER A 134 30.45 -0.86 6.92
C SER A 134 28.93 -0.76 6.82
N ASP A 135 28.35 0.33 7.34
CA ASP A 135 26.93 0.64 7.17
C ASP A 135 26.55 0.66 5.68
N ARG A 136 27.44 1.19 4.83
CA ARG A 136 27.27 1.20 3.37
C ARG A 136 27.17 -0.20 2.76
N MET A 137 27.96 -1.16 3.25
CA MET A 137 27.86 -2.54 2.79
C MET A 137 26.53 -3.16 3.24
N ILE A 138 26.11 -2.93 4.48
CA ILE A 138 24.82 -3.42 4.99
C ILE A 138 23.67 -2.86 4.14
N ASP A 139 23.64 -1.55 3.90
CA ASP A 139 22.61 -0.89 3.08
C ASP A 139 22.58 -1.43 1.66
N THR A 140 23.76 -1.63 1.04
CA THR A 140 23.86 -2.19 -0.31
C THR A 140 23.24 -3.59 -0.38
N TRP A 141 23.51 -4.43 0.62
CA TRP A 141 22.97 -5.79 0.66
C TRP A 141 21.48 -5.82 1.03
N VAL A 142 20.99 -4.88 1.84
CA VAL A 142 19.56 -4.69 2.09
C VAL A 142 18.83 -4.26 0.81
N GLN A 143 19.43 -3.36 0.01
CA GLN A 143 18.87 -2.99 -1.29
C GLN A 143 18.88 -4.16 -2.28
N LEU A 144 19.96 -4.95 -2.32
CA LEU A 144 20.05 -6.14 -3.16
C LEU A 144 19.03 -7.21 -2.76
N MET A 145 18.79 -7.39 -1.46
CA MET A 145 17.73 -8.26 -0.94
C MET A 145 16.36 -7.83 -1.46
N LYS A 146 16.01 -6.54 -1.28
CA LYS A 146 14.73 -5.98 -1.73
C LYS A 146 14.56 -6.09 -3.25
N GLY A 147 15.62 -5.82 -4.02
CA GLY A 147 15.61 -5.94 -5.48
C GLY A 147 15.49 -7.39 -5.97
N SER A 148 16.21 -8.32 -5.34
CA SER A 148 16.14 -9.75 -5.67
C SER A 148 14.75 -10.32 -5.43
N ALA A 149 14.10 -9.94 -4.33
CA ALA A 149 12.74 -10.37 -4.04
C ALA A 149 11.76 -9.94 -5.15
N ALA A 150 11.88 -8.71 -5.65
CA ALA A 150 11.06 -8.22 -6.76
C ALA A 150 11.30 -9.03 -8.06
N LEU A 151 12.56 -9.29 -8.40
CA LEU A 151 12.92 -10.03 -9.62
C LEU A 151 12.51 -11.51 -9.60
N ILE A 152 12.67 -12.17 -8.45
CA ILE A 152 12.28 -13.58 -8.28
C ILE A 152 10.77 -13.71 -8.41
N ASN A 153 10.01 -12.81 -7.77
CA ASN A 153 8.55 -12.82 -7.89
C ASN A 153 8.12 -12.61 -9.34
N GLU A 154 8.74 -11.67 -10.06
CA GLU A 154 8.46 -11.42 -11.48
C GLU A 154 8.76 -12.63 -12.38
N ALA A 155 9.84 -13.37 -12.11
CA ALA A 155 10.27 -14.50 -12.92
C ALA A 155 9.38 -15.75 -12.75
N PHE A 156 8.90 -16.02 -11.53
CA PHE A 156 8.08 -17.21 -11.25
C PHE A 156 6.57 -16.97 -11.45
N GLU A 157 6.11 -15.72 -11.55
CA GLU A 157 4.72 -15.37 -11.89
C GLU A 157 4.39 -15.57 -13.38
N GLN A 158 5.39 -15.59 -14.29
CA GLN A 158 5.16 -15.87 -15.70
C GLN A 158 4.94 -17.36 -16.02
N ALA A 159 5.17 -18.25 -15.05
CA ALA A 159 5.33 -19.68 -15.35
C ALA A 159 4.02 -20.47 -15.42
N GLU A 160 2.96 -20.21 -14.65
CA GLU A 160 1.60 -20.76 -14.88
C GLU A 160 0.48 -19.99 -14.14
N PRO A 161 -0.69 -19.76 -14.77
CA PRO A 161 -1.90 -19.30 -14.10
C PRO A 161 -2.70 -20.52 -13.61
N GLY A 162 -2.34 -21.05 -12.45
CA GLY A 162 -3.05 -22.18 -11.86
C GLY A 162 -2.43 -22.64 -10.55
N ASP A 163 -3.12 -22.33 -9.45
CA ASP A 163 -2.97 -22.98 -8.15
C ASP A 163 -1.55 -22.98 -7.54
N SER A 164 -1.18 -21.90 -6.85
CA SER A 164 -0.02 -21.90 -5.96
C SER A 164 -0.27 -21.09 -4.69
N SER A 165 -1.14 -21.61 -3.84
CA SER A 165 -1.22 -21.24 -2.42
C SER A 165 -0.04 -21.77 -1.58
N GLU A 166 1.14 -22.02 -2.17
CA GLU A 166 2.30 -22.53 -1.45
C GLU A 166 3.63 -21.93 -1.94
N ARG A 167 4.29 -21.18 -1.02
CA ARG A 167 5.74 -20.90 -0.87
C ARG A 167 6.31 -19.71 -1.68
N PHE A 168 7.28 -18.90 -1.21
CA PHE A 168 8.07 -18.88 0.03
C PHE A 168 8.71 -17.48 0.22
N PHE A 169 8.62 -16.91 1.42
CA PHE A 169 9.66 -16.11 2.07
C PHE A 169 9.26 -16.03 3.56
N GLY A 170 9.90 -16.83 4.42
CA GLY A 170 9.80 -16.68 5.87
C GLY A 170 8.43 -16.84 6.52
N SER A 171 7.35 -17.17 5.79
CA SER A 171 6.08 -17.55 6.39
C SER A 171 6.27 -18.89 7.11
N THR A 172 6.52 -18.79 8.40
CA THR A 172 6.16 -19.86 9.31
C THR A 172 4.74 -20.29 8.94
N TYR A 173 4.56 -21.61 8.81
CA TYR A 173 3.29 -22.29 8.71
C TYR A 173 2.41 -21.88 9.90
N THR A 174 1.82 -20.69 9.83
CA THR A 174 0.77 -20.31 10.76
C THR A 174 -0.46 -20.98 10.19
N LYS A 175 -0.69 -22.22 10.64
CA LYS A 175 -2.02 -22.83 10.61
C LYS A 175 -3.02 -21.71 10.83
N SER A 176 -3.92 -21.53 9.87
CA SER A 176 -4.96 -20.52 9.91
C SER A 176 -5.69 -20.57 11.26
N ARG A 177 -5.27 -19.72 12.19
CA ARG A 177 -5.96 -19.53 13.46
C ARG A 177 -6.65 -18.20 13.30
N SER A 178 -7.98 -18.23 13.20
CA SER A 178 -8.77 -17.01 13.34
C SER A 178 -8.30 -16.30 14.60
N ALA A 179 -8.11 -14.98 14.52
CA ALA A 179 -7.75 -14.19 15.69
C ALA A 179 -8.82 -14.39 16.78
N PRO A 180 -8.50 -14.22 18.07
CA PRO A 180 -9.57 -14.15 19.06
C PRO A 180 -10.42 -12.89 18.84
N PRO A 181 -11.69 -12.89 19.28
CA PRO A 181 -12.58 -11.73 19.16
C PRO A 181 -12.00 -10.47 19.80
N LEU A 182 -12.51 -9.30 19.37
CA LEU A 182 -12.17 -8.02 19.97
C LEU A 182 -12.42 -8.08 21.49
N SER A 183 -11.38 -7.76 22.25
CA SER A 183 -11.39 -7.92 23.71
C SER A 183 -11.84 -6.64 24.37
N VAL A 184 -12.63 -6.77 25.44
CA VAL A 184 -13.01 -5.64 26.29
C VAL A 184 -11.77 -5.11 27.00
N LEU A 185 -11.64 -3.78 27.07
CA LEU A 185 -10.56 -3.14 27.81
C LEU A 185 -10.64 -3.52 29.29
N THR A 186 -9.50 -3.94 29.85
CA THR A 186 -9.40 -4.25 31.28
C THR A 186 -9.74 -3.04 32.15
N ASN A 187 -9.40 -1.85 31.69
CA ASN A 187 -9.74 -0.58 32.32
C ASN A 187 -10.72 0.17 31.41
N PRO A 188 -11.99 0.35 31.81
CA PRO A 188 -12.93 1.19 31.08
C PRO A 188 -12.42 2.61 30.89
N LEU A 189 -12.66 3.17 29.70
CA LEU A 189 -12.29 4.56 29.40
C LEU A 189 -13.09 5.55 30.28
N LYS A 190 -12.41 6.46 30.96
CA LYS A 190 -12.95 7.50 31.86
C LYS A 190 -13.25 8.80 31.13
N LEU A 191 -13.73 8.71 29.89
CA LEU A 191 -14.15 9.85 29.09
C LEU A 191 -15.51 10.40 29.59
N SER A 192 -15.46 11.45 30.41
CA SER A 192 -16.67 12.18 30.83
C SER A 192 -17.48 12.64 29.61
N GLY A 193 -18.77 12.27 29.56
CA GLY A 193 -19.65 12.55 28.43
C GLY A 193 -19.44 11.65 27.21
N GLY A 194 -18.75 10.51 27.36
CA GLY A 194 -18.50 9.53 26.31
C GLY A 194 -17.42 9.94 25.31
N LEU A 195 -17.08 9.03 24.40
CA LEU A 195 -16.25 9.26 23.22
C LEU A 195 -17.09 9.89 22.11
N LYS A 196 -16.70 11.07 21.61
CA LYS A 196 -17.43 11.79 20.56
C LYS A 196 -16.70 11.69 19.24
N THR A 197 -17.36 11.16 18.21
CA THR A 197 -16.74 10.92 16.90
C THR A 197 -17.48 11.69 15.79
N LEU A 198 -16.72 12.10 14.77
CA LEU A 198 -17.24 12.63 13.51
C LEU A 198 -16.75 11.73 12.38
N LEU A 199 -17.65 11.02 11.71
CA LEU A 199 -17.35 9.95 10.76
C LEU A 199 -17.95 10.25 9.37
N HIS A 200 -17.51 9.51 8.36
CA HIS A 200 -18.10 9.58 7.02
C HIS A 200 -19.38 8.75 6.93
N SER A 201 -20.29 9.10 6.02
CA SER A 201 -21.53 8.37 5.75
C SER A 201 -21.38 7.42 4.55
N ASP A 202 -20.56 6.38 4.69
CA ASP A 202 -20.40 5.28 3.72
C ASP A 202 -20.80 3.93 4.34
N PRO A 203 -20.92 2.85 3.54
CA PRO A 203 -21.27 1.53 4.05
C PRO A 203 -20.36 1.06 5.21
N SER A 204 -19.05 1.27 5.13
CA SER A 204 -18.08 0.81 6.14
C SER A 204 -18.31 1.50 7.50
N PHE A 205 -18.44 2.83 7.54
CA PHE A 205 -18.74 3.55 8.77
C PHE A 205 -20.17 3.33 9.26
N MET A 206 -21.12 3.02 8.37
CA MET A 206 -22.45 2.58 8.78
C MET A 206 -22.40 1.24 9.53
N VAL A 207 -21.54 0.30 9.13
CA VAL A 207 -21.29 -0.93 9.90
C VAL A 207 -20.71 -0.61 11.28
N ILE A 208 -19.69 0.25 11.35
CA ILE A 208 -19.09 0.69 12.63
C ILE A 208 -20.16 1.33 13.54
N ASN A 209 -21.04 2.15 12.97
CA ASN A 209 -22.13 2.77 13.71
C ASN A 209 -23.21 1.77 14.17
N ASN A 210 -23.52 0.74 13.38
CA ASN A 210 -24.42 -0.33 13.78
C ASN A 210 -23.82 -1.17 14.92
N LEU A 211 -22.49 -1.31 14.97
CA LEU A 211 -21.74 -1.97 16.03
C LEU A 211 -21.50 -1.08 17.27
N ARG A 212 -22.05 0.13 17.33
CA ARG A 212 -21.80 1.09 18.42
C ARG A 212 -21.95 0.49 19.82
N ARG A 213 -23.02 -0.28 20.06
CA ARG A 213 -23.26 -0.95 21.37
C ARG A 213 -22.13 -1.90 21.74
N HIS A 214 -21.59 -2.65 20.77
CA HIS A 214 -20.46 -3.54 21.00
C HIS A 214 -19.20 -2.72 21.32
N ILE A 215 -18.94 -1.66 20.56
CA ILE A 215 -17.81 -0.75 20.81
C ILE A 215 -17.93 -0.09 22.20
N GLU A 216 -19.12 0.31 22.63
CA GLU A 216 -19.38 0.85 23.97
C GLU A 216 -19.00 -0.16 25.07
N VAL A 217 -19.33 -1.44 24.89
CA VAL A 217 -18.92 -2.50 25.83
C VAL A 217 -17.41 -2.68 25.83
N VAL A 218 -16.79 -2.71 24.64
CA VAL A 218 -15.33 -2.89 24.50
C VAL A 218 -14.56 -1.75 25.16
N LEU A 219 -14.96 -0.51 24.91
CA LEU A 219 -14.30 0.67 25.47
C LEU A 219 -14.71 0.96 26.92
N GLY A 220 -15.83 0.41 27.37
CA GLY A 220 -16.39 0.69 28.69
C GLY A 220 -16.91 2.13 28.87
N CYS A 221 -17.21 2.83 27.77
CA CYS A 221 -17.77 4.19 27.78
C CYS A 221 -18.82 4.38 26.68
N ALA A 222 -19.69 5.38 26.83
CA ALA A 222 -20.68 5.73 25.80
C ALA A 222 -19.98 6.27 24.54
N VAL A 223 -20.51 5.94 23.35
CA VAL A 223 -19.98 6.40 22.07
C VAL A 223 -21.04 7.23 21.36
N HIS A 224 -20.66 8.43 20.93
CA HIS A 224 -21.53 9.39 20.25
C HIS A 224 -21.00 9.66 18.84
N ASN A 225 -21.64 9.06 17.84
CA ASN A 225 -21.26 9.21 16.44
C ASN A 225 -22.09 10.30 15.76
N ARG A 226 -21.43 11.14 14.98
CA ARG A 226 -22.05 12.02 13.98
C ARG A 226 -21.49 11.69 12.61
N THR A 227 -22.34 11.50 11.62
CA THR A 227 -21.93 11.17 10.25
C THR A 227 -22.32 12.25 9.26
N HIS A 228 -21.50 12.45 8.23
CA HIS A 228 -21.77 13.37 7.11
C HIS A 228 -21.22 12.82 5.80
N SER A 229 -21.74 13.32 4.68
CA SER A 229 -21.16 13.09 3.35
C SER A 229 -19.76 13.70 3.25
N LEU A 230 -18.95 13.26 2.28
CA LEU A 230 -17.55 13.64 2.15
C LEU A 230 -17.28 15.16 2.22
N ASP A 231 -18.04 15.97 1.45
CA ASP A 231 -17.82 17.42 1.41
C ASP A 231 -18.28 18.10 2.70
N THR A 232 -19.46 17.72 3.22
CA THR A 232 -19.99 18.25 4.49
C THR A 232 -19.13 17.82 5.70
N LEU A 233 -18.50 16.65 5.63
CA LEU A 233 -17.57 16.17 6.65
C LEU A 233 -16.36 17.11 6.76
N LEU A 234 -15.69 17.42 5.66
CA LEU A 234 -14.56 18.34 5.68
C LEU A 234 -14.97 19.74 6.16
N GLU A 235 -16.13 20.24 5.73
CA GLU A 235 -16.66 21.53 6.19
C GLU A 235 -16.88 21.56 7.71
N GLU A 236 -17.47 20.52 8.29
CA GLU A 236 -17.67 20.41 9.73
C GLU A 236 -16.34 20.24 10.48
N ILE A 237 -15.35 19.53 9.92
CA ILE A 237 -13.99 19.43 10.48
C ILE A 237 -13.35 20.82 10.55
N MET A 238 -13.34 21.57 9.44
CA MET A 238 -12.77 22.91 9.38
C MET A 238 -13.52 23.91 10.28
N LYS A 239 -14.85 23.77 10.39
CA LYS A 239 -15.65 24.55 11.32
C LYS A 239 -15.32 24.20 12.78
N ASN A 240 -15.11 22.93 13.08
CA ASN A 240 -14.73 22.48 14.41
C ASN A 240 -13.35 22.97 14.81
N ALA A 241 -12.38 22.99 13.89
CA ALA A 241 -11.03 23.51 14.14
C ALA A 241 -11.03 24.99 14.57
N ARG A 242 -12.01 25.79 14.11
CA ARG A 242 -12.17 27.21 14.51
C ARG A 242 -12.81 27.41 15.89
N ARG A 243 -13.28 26.36 16.56
CA ARG A 243 -13.85 26.47 17.92
C ARG A 243 -12.74 26.60 18.94
N GLU A 244 -13.02 27.28 20.05
CA GLU A 244 -12.11 27.30 21.22
C GLU A 244 -11.88 25.90 21.79
N ARG A 245 -12.93 25.07 21.79
CA ARG A 245 -12.87 23.68 22.22
C ARG A 245 -13.57 22.79 21.21
N SER A 246 -12.92 21.68 20.86
CA SER A 246 -13.48 20.68 19.95
C SER A 246 -14.80 20.13 20.48
N ALA A 247 -15.77 19.97 19.57
CA ALA A 247 -16.99 19.22 19.83
C ALA A 247 -16.78 17.69 19.75
N TYR A 248 -15.67 17.26 19.13
CA TYR A 248 -15.34 15.86 18.84
C TYR A 248 -14.00 15.49 19.46
N ASP A 249 -13.84 14.21 19.80
CA ASP A 249 -12.58 13.64 20.28
C ASP A 249 -11.81 12.98 19.14
N VAL A 250 -12.53 12.32 18.23
CA VAL A 250 -11.99 11.63 17.05
C VAL A 250 -12.72 12.10 15.81
N ILE A 251 -11.98 12.33 14.73
CA ILE A 251 -12.55 12.68 13.42
C ILE A 251 -11.99 11.74 12.34
N ALA A 252 -12.85 11.29 11.43
CA ALA A 252 -12.44 10.56 10.24
C ALA A 252 -11.95 11.55 9.18
N VAL A 253 -10.70 11.38 8.73
CA VAL A 253 -10.06 12.22 7.71
C VAL A 253 -9.84 11.38 6.46
N ASN A 254 -10.35 11.85 5.32
CA ASN A 254 -10.10 11.22 4.03
C ASN A 254 -8.62 11.42 3.66
N LEU A 255 -7.95 10.38 3.12
CA LEU A 255 -6.51 10.39 2.89
C LEU A 255 -5.97 11.64 2.13
N PRO A 256 -6.59 12.12 1.04
CA PRO A 256 -6.08 13.32 0.35
C PRO A 256 -6.20 14.62 1.17
N GLN A 257 -6.99 14.65 2.25
CA GLN A 257 -7.22 15.84 3.06
C GLN A 257 -6.19 16.00 4.20
N VAL A 258 -5.33 15.00 4.42
CA VAL A 258 -4.37 14.99 5.52
C VAL A 258 -3.46 16.21 5.50
N GLY A 259 -2.85 16.54 4.36
CA GLY A 259 -1.93 17.69 4.29
C GLY A 259 -2.61 19.04 4.49
N LEU A 260 -3.86 19.20 4.03
CA LEU A 260 -4.66 20.40 4.32
C LEU A 260 -4.86 20.58 5.84
N LEU A 261 -5.27 19.50 6.52
CA LEU A 261 -5.60 19.55 7.95
C LEU A 261 -4.35 19.62 8.83
N ALA A 262 -3.26 18.99 8.41
CA ALA A 262 -1.96 19.09 9.08
C ALA A 262 -1.39 20.52 8.93
N GLN A 263 -1.34 21.07 7.70
CA GLN A 263 -0.84 22.43 7.46
C GLN A 263 -1.66 23.51 8.19
N SER A 264 -2.98 23.34 8.26
CA SER A 264 -3.86 24.27 9.00
C SER A 264 -3.91 24.03 10.51
N GLU A 265 -3.07 23.12 11.03
CA GLU A 265 -3.02 22.73 12.44
C GLU A 265 -4.39 22.29 12.99
N ALA A 266 -5.26 21.71 12.16
CA ALA A 266 -6.60 21.28 12.54
C ALA A 266 -6.59 19.91 13.25
N ILE A 267 -5.53 19.12 13.07
CA ILE A 267 -5.35 17.77 13.64
C ILE A 267 -3.98 17.62 14.29
N LEU A 268 -3.90 16.78 15.32
CA LEU A 268 -2.65 16.52 16.05
C LEU A 268 -1.77 15.48 15.33
N PRO A 269 -0.44 15.66 15.37
CA PRO A 269 0.51 14.61 15.01
C PRO A 269 0.47 13.51 16.10
N LEU A 270 0.11 12.29 15.72
CA LEU A 270 -0.08 11.18 16.66
C LEU A 270 1.23 10.66 17.25
N ASP A 271 2.37 10.84 16.57
CA ASP A 271 3.70 10.48 17.07
C ASP A 271 4.08 11.19 18.39
N GLU A 272 3.42 12.30 18.74
CA GLU A 272 3.59 12.97 20.05
C GLU A 272 2.82 12.30 21.20
N TYR A 273 1.81 11.49 20.88
CA TYR A 273 0.83 10.99 21.86
C TYR A 273 0.74 9.47 21.92
N MET A 274 1.33 8.76 20.96
CA MET A 274 1.35 7.30 20.93
C MET A 274 2.65 6.74 20.37
N ASP A 275 3.04 5.54 20.83
CA ASP A 275 4.14 4.78 20.24
C ASP A 275 3.65 4.08 18.97
N LEU A 276 3.96 4.65 17.80
CA LEU A 276 3.56 4.09 16.52
C LEU A 276 4.16 2.70 16.25
N SER A 277 5.24 2.30 16.93
CA SER A 277 5.78 0.95 16.77
C SER A 277 4.89 -0.12 17.42
N ALA A 278 4.07 0.27 18.41
CA ALA A 278 3.17 -0.65 19.13
C ALA A 278 1.99 -1.13 18.26
N ILE A 279 1.67 -0.42 17.16
CA ILE A 279 0.58 -0.76 16.25
C ILE A 279 1.02 -1.49 14.98
N ASP A 280 2.31 -1.81 14.88
CA ASP A 280 2.97 -2.43 13.72
C ASP A 280 2.64 -1.72 12.38
N PRO A 281 3.40 -0.67 12.02
CA PRO A 281 3.20 0.04 10.76
C PRO A 281 3.26 -0.85 9.50
N SER A 282 4.00 -1.97 9.56
CA SER A 282 4.14 -2.90 8.43
C SER A 282 2.87 -3.72 8.18
N ASP A 283 2.00 -3.80 9.19
CA ASP A 283 0.71 -4.47 9.10
C ASP A 283 -0.30 -3.66 8.27
N PHE A 284 -0.03 -2.41 7.94
CA PHE A 284 -0.93 -1.59 7.11
C PHE A 284 -0.57 -1.65 5.62
N HIS A 285 -1.57 -1.44 4.77
CA HIS A 285 -1.34 -1.19 3.35
C HIS A 285 -0.39 0.01 3.16
N PRO A 286 0.77 -0.14 2.49
CA PRO A 286 1.78 0.91 2.40
C PRO A 286 1.24 2.24 1.85
N ALA A 287 0.38 2.18 0.82
CA ALA A 287 -0.22 3.38 0.24
C ALA A 287 -1.14 4.14 1.21
N SER A 288 -1.90 3.42 2.06
CA SER A 288 -2.76 4.05 3.07
C SER A 288 -1.95 4.60 4.24
N TRP A 289 -0.93 3.86 4.68
CA TRP A 289 -0.05 4.29 5.75
C TRP A 289 0.76 5.54 5.34
N GLN A 290 1.37 5.53 4.16
CA GLN A 290 2.10 6.69 3.64
C GLN A 290 1.19 7.91 3.50
N ALA A 291 -0.05 7.72 3.02
CA ALA A 291 -1.02 8.81 2.89
C ALA A 291 -1.60 9.32 4.22
N SER A 292 -1.37 8.63 5.34
CA SER A 292 -1.69 9.16 6.68
C SER A 292 -0.62 10.09 7.25
N HIS A 293 0.51 10.23 6.53
CA HIS A 293 1.64 11.05 6.96
C HIS A 293 1.66 12.40 6.25
N TRP A 294 2.18 13.39 6.97
CA TRP A 294 2.55 14.70 6.45
C TRP A 294 3.86 15.11 7.12
N ASP A 295 4.86 15.51 6.35
CA ASP A 295 6.18 15.92 6.88
C ASP A 295 6.89 14.85 7.71
N GLY A 296 6.74 13.59 7.27
CA GLY A 296 7.28 12.42 7.98
C GLY A 296 6.56 12.07 9.28
N ARG A 297 5.49 12.79 9.64
CA ARG A 297 4.72 12.60 10.87
C ARG A 297 3.37 11.98 10.60
N CYS A 298 2.93 11.07 11.46
CA CYS A 298 1.65 10.38 11.32
C CYS A 298 0.53 11.23 11.92
N TYR A 299 -0.51 11.54 11.15
CA TYR A 299 -1.64 12.37 11.63
C TYR A 299 -2.92 11.58 11.90
N GLY A 300 -2.89 10.26 11.73
CA GLY A 300 -4.03 9.40 11.99
C GLY A 300 -3.75 7.95 11.65
N ILE A 301 -4.53 7.06 12.27
CA ILE A 301 -4.41 5.61 12.03
C ILE A 301 -5.45 5.20 10.98
N PRO A 302 -5.05 4.53 9.88
CA PRO A 302 -5.98 4.01 8.88
C PRO A 302 -7.05 3.11 9.51
N ILE A 303 -8.32 3.52 9.41
CA ILE A 303 -9.47 2.70 9.81
C ILE A 303 -10.07 1.98 8.62
N GLU A 304 -9.90 2.53 7.43
CA GLU A 304 -10.46 2.00 6.20
C GLU A 304 -9.44 2.15 5.08
N THR A 305 -9.10 1.05 4.41
CA THR A 305 -8.40 1.07 3.12
C THR A 305 -9.33 0.52 2.05
N THR A 306 -9.52 1.30 1.00
CA THR A 306 -10.31 0.98 -0.20
C THR A 306 -9.57 1.54 -1.40
N CYS A 307 -9.96 1.18 -2.62
CA CYS A 307 -9.43 1.79 -3.83
C CYS A 307 -10.51 1.90 -4.89
N GLU A 308 -10.34 2.83 -5.84
CA GLU A 308 -11.14 2.80 -7.06
C GLU A 308 -10.56 1.76 -8.01
N VAL A 309 -11.44 0.90 -8.53
CA VAL A 309 -11.13 -0.20 -9.43
C VAL A 309 -12.11 -0.18 -10.59
N LEU A 310 -11.76 -0.88 -11.66
CA LEU A 310 -12.76 -1.28 -12.65
C LEU A 310 -13.42 -2.59 -12.18
N MET A 311 -14.72 -2.49 -11.91
CA MET A 311 -15.58 -3.65 -11.70
C MET A 311 -16.19 -4.05 -13.04
N TYR A 312 -16.19 -5.35 -13.36
CA TYR A 312 -16.76 -5.86 -14.60
C TYR A 312 -17.57 -7.13 -14.37
N ARG A 313 -18.63 -7.32 -15.16
CA ARG A 313 -19.51 -8.49 -15.09
C ARG A 313 -18.85 -9.70 -15.75
N THR A 314 -18.36 -10.64 -14.95
CA THR A 314 -17.61 -11.81 -15.43
C THR A 314 -18.44 -12.69 -16.36
N ASP A 315 -19.73 -12.84 -16.06
CA ASP A 315 -20.69 -13.59 -16.87
C ASP A 315 -20.93 -12.95 -18.25
N LEU A 316 -21.09 -11.62 -18.31
CA LEU A 316 -21.24 -10.90 -19.58
C LEU A 316 -19.97 -10.98 -20.43
N PHE A 317 -18.80 -10.87 -19.78
CA PHE A 317 -17.50 -10.99 -20.45
C PHE A 317 -17.28 -12.40 -21.00
N GLN A 318 -17.55 -13.43 -20.20
CA GLN A 318 -17.43 -14.83 -20.61
C GLN A 318 -18.36 -15.15 -21.79
N ASN A 319 -19.63 -14.71 -21.73
CA ASN A 319 -20.59 -14.91 -22.81
C ASN A 319 -20.18 -14.22 -24.11
N ALA A 320 -19.48 -13.09 -24.02
CA ALA A 320 -18.97 -12.34 -25.16
C ALA A 320 -17.57 -12.80 -25.63
N GLY A 321 -16.93 -13.75 -24.94
CA GLY A 321 -15.55 -14.17 -25.21
C GLY A 321 -14.51 -13.08 -24.96
N LEU A 322 -14.78 -12.17 -24.03
CA LEU A 322 -13.91 -11.05 -23.67
C LEU A 322 -13.08 -11.39 -22.42
N LEU A 323 -11.85 -10.87 -22.39
CA LEU A 323 -11.01 -10.86 -21.19
C LEU A 323 -11.19 -9.55 -20.42
N ALA A 324 -10.87 -9.56 -19.13
CA ALA A 324 -10.83 -8.35 -18.32
C ALA A 324 -9.89 -7.31 -18.95
N PRO A 325 -10.31 -6.05 -19.12
CA PRO A 325 -9.51 -5.06 -19.82
C PRO A 325 -8.36 -4.59 -18.95
N THR A 326 -7.17 -4.53 -19.52
CA THR A 326 -5.94 -4.06 -18.88
C THR A 326 -5.48 -2.70 -19.42
N THR A 327 -5.99 -2.32 -20.60
CA THR A 327 -5.72 -1.02 -21.23
C THR A 327 -6.99 -0.20 -21.46
N THR A 328 -6.86 1.12 -21.52
CA THR A 328 -7.98 2.03 -21.86
C THR A 328 -8.60 1.70 -23.22
N ARG A 329 -7.80 1.22 -24.17
CA ARG A 329 -8.28 0.74 -25.48
C ARG A 329 -9.13 -0.52 -25.34
N GLU A 330 -8.66 -1.52 -24.59
CA GLU A 330 -9.43 -2.74 -24.33
C GLU A 330 -10.74 -2.42 -23.62
N LEU A 331 -10.71 -1.50 -22.65
CA LEU A 331 -11.91 -1.03 -21.96
C LEU A 331 -12.93 -0.43 -22.95
N LEU A 332 -12.50 0.47 -23.84
CA LEU A 332 -13.38 1.08 -24.83
C LEU A 332 -13.96 0.04 -25.81
N LEU A 333 -13.17 -0.97 -26.19
CA LEU A 333 -13.63 -2.07 -27.05
C LEU A 333 -14.66 -2.94 -26.33
N ALA A 334 -14.40 -3.32 -25.08
CA ALA A 334 -15.33 -4.08 -24.25
C ALA A 334 -16.62 -3.29 -23.99
N ALA A 335 -16.50 -1.99 -23.68
CA ALA A 335 -17.64 -1.10 -23.45
C ALA A 335 -18.51 -1.02 -24.70
N ARG A 336 -17.90 -0.86 -25.89
CA ARG A 336 -18.62 -0.90 -27.16
C ARG A 336 -19.32 -2.23 -27.41
N ALA A 337 -18.63 -3.35 -27.19
CA ALA A 337 -19.16 -4.69 -27.44
C ALA A 337 -20.35 -5.02 -26.54
N LEU A 338 -20.36 -4.51 -25.31
CA LEU A 338 -21.37 -4.78 -24.29
C LEU A 338 -22.43 -3.67 -24.16
N HIS A 339 -22.44 -2.69 -25.06
CA HIS A 339 -23.40 -1.59 -25.08
C HIS A 339 -24.54 -1.86 -26.09
N ASP A 340 -25.73 -2.16 -25.56
CA ASP A 340 -26.98 -2.32 -26.31
C ASP A 340 -28.13 -1.54 -25.63
N PRO A 341 -28.28 -0.24 -25.93
CA PRO A 341 -29.32 0.60 -25.35
C PRO A 341 -30.75 0.12 -25.63
N ARG A 342 -30.96 -0.67 -26.70
CA ARG A 342 -32.29 -1.22 -27.04
C ARG A 342 -32.75 -2.22 -25.99
N ARG A 343 -31.80 -2.83 -25.27
CA ARG A 343 -32.03 -3.75 -24.15
C ARG A 343 -31.78 -3.11 -22.79
N GLN A 344 -31.60 -1.79 -22.74
CA GLN A 344 -31.20 -1.07 -21.51
C GLN A 344 -29.90 -1.62 -20.89
N GLN A 345 -29.00 -2.13 -21.74
CA GLN A 345 -27.67 -2.59 -21.35
C GLN A 345 -26.62 -1.59 -21.84
N TYR A 346 -25.81 -1.07 -20.93
CA TYR A 346 -24.79 -0.07 -21.21
C TYR A 346 -23.41 -0.66 -20.93
N GLY A 347 -22.40 -0.20 -21.66
CA GLY A 347 -21.04 -0.71 -21.54
C GLY A 347 -20.42 -0.38 -20.20
N ILE A 348 -20.58 0.87 -19.72
CA ILE A 348 -19.89 1.35 -18.52
C ILE A 348 -20.57 2.55 -17.84
N ALA A 349 -20.63 2.53 -16.50
CA ALA A 349 -20.94 3.69 -15.67
C ALA A 349 -19.73 4.20 -14.87
N TRP A 350 -19.73 5.49 -14.55
CA TRP A 350 -18.62 6.19 -13.88
C TRP A 350 -19.12 7.55 -13.35
N ASN A 351 -18.29 8.24 -12.55
CA ASN A 351 -18.66 9.55 -12.01
C ASN A 351 -18.52 10.64 -13.09
N ALA A 352 -19.63 11.12 -13.64
CA ALA A 352 -19.62 12.26 -14.57
C ALA A 352 -20.42 13.47 -14.09
N ALA A 353 -21.00 13.40 -12.88
CA ALA A 353 -21.64 14.54 -12.24
C ALA A 353 -20.65 15.70 -12.01
N ARG A 354 -21.14 16.93 -12.26
CA ARG A 354 -20.39 18.18 -12.11
C ARG A 354 -19.75 18.31 -10.72
N GLY A 355 -18.54 18.86 -10.67
CA GLY A 355 -17.82 19.15 -9.43
C GLY A 355 -16.94 17.97 -8.99
N THR A 356 -16.79 17.76 -7.68
CA THR A 356 -15.91 16.74 -7.08
C THR A 356 -15.99 15.34 -7.73
N PRO A 357 -17.18 14.78 -8.08
CA PRO A 357 -17.26 13.45 -8.69
C PRO A 357 -16.47 13.34 -10.00
N LEU A 358 -16.74 14.21 -10.98
CA LEU A 358 -16.04 14.22 -12.26
C LEU A 358 -14.59 14.68 -12.12
N GLY A 359 -14.32 15.58 -11.17
CA GLY A 359 -12.96 16.02 -10.86
C GLY A 359 -12.05 14.86 -10.46
N HIS A 360 -12.54 13.98 -9.58
CA HIS A 360 -11.84 12.75 -9.23
C HIS A 360 -11.62 11.86 -10.46
N THR A 361 -12.65 11.60 -11.26
CA THR A 361 -12.49 10.76 -12.46
C THR A 361 -11.47 11.34 -13.43
N PHE A 362 -11.45 12.65 -13.66
CA PHE A 362 -10.46 13.27 -14.54
C PHE A 362 -9.03 13.13 -14.00
N ILE A 363 -8.81 13.41 -12.71
CA ILE A 363 -7.49 13.30 -12.08
C ILE A 363 -6.99 11.84 -12.10
N MET A 364 -7.88 10.87 -11.86
CA MET A 364 -7.53 9.45 -11.91
C MET A 364 -7.29 8.99 -13.35
N ALA A 365 -8.07 9.47 -14.33
CA ALA A 365 -7.81 9.21 -15.74
C ALA A 365 -6.44 9.76 -16.17
N MET A 366 -5.98 10.91 -15.65
CA MET A 366 -4.61 11.37 -15.89
C MET A 366 -3.57 10.37 -15.36
N ALA A 367 -3.83 9.76 -14.20
CA ALA A 367 -2.98 8.71 -13.64
C ALA A 367 -2.96 7.44 -14.51
N ASP A 368 -4.09 7.09 -15.14
CA ASP A 368 -4.17 6.00 -16.13
C ASP A 368 -3.26 6.27 -17.34
N PHE A 369 -2.99 7.55 -17.65
CA PHE A 369 -2.02 8.01 -18.65
C PHE A 369 -0.66 8.40 -18.04
N GLY A 370 -0.34 7.89 -16.85
CA GLY A 370 0.98 7.91 -16.24
C GLY A 370 1.40 9.24 -15.61
N GLN A 371 0.47 10.16 -15.34
CA GLN A 371 0.83 11.49 -14.86
C GLN A 371 -0.05 11.95 -13.67
N PRO A 372 0.56 12.42 -12.57
CA PRO A 372 -0.16 13.14 -11.52
C PRO A 372 -0.70 14.48 -12.01
N VAL A 373 -1.69 15.01 -11.27
CA VAL A 373 -2.29 16.33 -11.53
C VAL A 373 -1.36 17.50 -11.15
N VAL A 374 -0.28 17.23 -10.42
CA VAL A 374 0.78 18.20 -10.06
C VAL A 374 2.15 17.61 -10.34
N ASP A 375 3.19 18.43 -10.37
CA ASP A 375 4.57 18.03 -10.68
C ASP A 375 5.27 17.24 -9.54
N LEU A 376 4.72 16.08 -9.15
CA LEU A 376 5.38 15.17 -8.20
C LEU A 376 6.69 14.60 -8.79
N THR A 377 7.65 14.32 -7.91
CA THR A 377 8.93 13.71 -8.28
C THR A 377 8.73 12.22 -8.59
N PRO A 378 9.09 11.73 -9.80
CA PRO A 378 9.01 10.31 -10.12
C PRO A 378 9.94 9.47 -9.22
N SER A 379 9.49 8.28 -8.83
CA SER A 379 10.31 7.30 -8.10
C SER A 379 9.90 5.88 -8.46
N GLY A 380 10.86 5.13 -9.02
CA GLY A 380 10.61 3.77 -9.51
C GLY A 380 9.42 3.74 -10.50
N SER A 381 8.40 2.95 -10.18
CA SER A 381 7.16 2.84 -10.96
C SER A 381 6.04 3.81 -10.52
N GLY A 382 6.32 4.76 -9.63
CA GLY A 382 5.35 5.72 -9.09
C GLY A 382 5.96 7.10 -8.83
N PHE A 383 5.49 7.77 -7.78
CA PHE A 383 5.90 9.14 -7.41
C PHE A 383 6.11 9.25 -5.89
N LEU A 384 7.05 10.09 -5.47
CA LEU A 384 7.34 10.35 -4.05
C LEU A 384 6.26 11.23 -3.43
N LEU A 385 5.80 10.84 -2.24
CA LEU A 385 4.83 11.61 -1.44
C LEU A 385 5.48 12.28 -0.23
N GLU A 386 6.65 11.82 0.17
CA GLU A 386 7.41 12.34 1.31
C GLU A 386 7.90 13.77 1.10
N GLU A 387 8.12 14.18 -0.16
CA GLU A 387 8.59 15.52 -0.52
C GLU A 387 7.46 16.58 -0.54
N ILE A 388 6.21 16.15 -0.41
CA ILE A 388 5.03 17.01 -0.52
C ILE A 388 5.07 18.27 0.36
N PRO A 389 5.47 18.19 1.63
CA PRO A 389 5.49 19.35 2.53
C PRO A 389 6.51 20.42 2.15
N HIS A 390 7.53 20.09 1.35
CA HIS A 390 8.70 20.95 1.13
C HIS A 390 8.77 21.58 -0.26
N LYS A 391 7.79 21.30 -1.12
CA LYS A 391 7.76 21.78 -2.50
C LYS A 391 6.50 22.61 -2.77
N GLN A 392 6.68 23.76 -3.43
CA GLN A 392 5.57 24.44 -4.10
C GLN A 392 5.31 23.73 -5.43
N TYR A 393 4.18 23.03 -5.48
CA TYR A 393 3.77 22.28 -6.66
C TYR A 393 3.22 23.19 -7.75
N LYS A 394 3.37 22.75 -8.99
CA LYS A 394 2.73 23.32 -10.18
C LYS A 394 1.67 22.35 -10.69
N PRO A 395 0.48 22.84 -11.05
CA PRO A 395 -0.52 22.00 -11.70
C PRO A 395 -0.01 21.54 -13.07
N MET A 396 -0.37 20.30 -13.43
CA MET A 396 0.07 19.60 -14.63
C MET A 396 -1.15 19.16 -15.46
N ILE A 397 -2.21 19.97 -15.51
CA ILE A 397 -3.48 19.62 -16.16
C ILE A 397 -3.37 19.68 -17.68
N ASN A 398 -2.81 20.76 -18.23
CA ASN A 398 -2.67 20.93 -19.68
C ASN A 398 -1.40 20.24 -20.20
N THR A 399 -1.48 18.92 -20.33
CA THR A 399 -0.40 18.08 -20.85
C THR A 399 -0.95 17.03 -21.81
N ASN A 400 -0.06 16.27 -22.46
CA ASN A 400 -0.47 15.14 -23.29
C ASN A 400 -1.24 14.06 -22.48
N ALA A 401 -0.95 13.89 -21.19
CA ALA A 401 -1.71 12.98 -20.33
C ALA A 401 -3.11 13.55 -20.04
N GLY A 402 -3.22 14.85 -19.73
CA GLY A 402 -4.52 15.54 -19.58
C GLY A 402 -5.39 15.47 -20.84
N LEU A 403 -4.78 15.64 -22.02
CA LEU A 403 -5.47 15.54 -23.31
C LEU A 403 -5.95 14.12 -23.61
N GLN A 404 -5.15 13.11 -23.31
CA GLN A 404 -5.57 11.71 -23.46
C GLN A 404 -6.69 11.36 -22.48
N ALA A 405 -6.61 11.81 -21.22
CA ALA A 405 -7.67 11.64 -20.22
C ALA A 405 -8.98 12.28 -20.69
N ALA A 406 -8.94 13.55 -21.12
CA ALA A 406 -10.10 14.27 -21.63
C ALA A 406 -10.76 13.55 -22.82
N LYS A 407 -9.96 13.11 -23.80
CA LYS A 407 -10.45 12.37 -24.98
C LYS A 407 -11.02 11.01 -24.61
N PHE A 408 -10.38 10.30 -23.69
CA PHE A 408 -10.87 9.02 -23.18
C PHE A 408 -12.23 9.16 -22.49
N LEU A 409 -12.41 10.17 -21.64
CA LEU A 409 -13.70 10.41 -20.97
C LEU A 409 -14.82 10.78 -21.97
N LEU A 410 -14.51 11.57 -23.01
CA LEU A 410 -15.47 11.85 -24.10
C LEU A 410 -15.88 10.57 -24.84
N GLU A 411 -14.94 9.66 -25.10
CA GLU A 411 -15.26 8.37 -25.71
C GLU A 411 -16.09 7.47 -24.77
N LEU A 412 -15.83 7.48 -23.46
CA LEU A 412 -16.61 6.72 -22.48
C LEU A 412 -18.09 7.12 -22.47
N VAL A 413 -18.41 8.42 -22.59
CA VAL A 413 -19.80 8.92 -22.63
C VAL A 413 -20.64 8.18 -23.66
N LYS A 414 -20.05 7.79 -24.81
CA LYS A 414 -20.76 7.10 -25.90
C LYS A 414 -21.30 5.72 -25.52
N TYR A 415 -20.71 5.07 -24.50
CA TYR A 415 -21.09 3.73 -24.06
C TYR A 415 -21.77 3.72 -22.69
N SER A 416 -22.04 4.90 -22.13
CA SER A 416 -22.63 5.07 -20.80
C SER A 416 -24.16 5.17 -20.83
N PRO A 417 -24.83 4.96 -19.68
CA PRO A 417 -26.28 5.16 -19.55
C PRO A 417 -26.74 6.58 -19.89
N PRO A 418 -28.00 6.75 -20.32
CA PRO A 418 -28.61 8.07 -20.40
C PRO A 418 -28.59 8.72 -19.02
N GLY A 419 -28.15 9.98 -18.96
CA GLY A 419 -28.04 10.71 -17.70
C GLY A 419 -26.70 10.54 -16.96
N ILE A 420 -25.68 9.93 -17.57
CA ILE A 420 -24.33 9.78 -16.98
C ILE A 420 -23.78 11.08 -16.36
N LEU A 421 -24.03 12.25 -16.99
CA LEU A 421 -23.61 13.58 -16.50
C LEU A 421 -24.27 14.03 -15.18
N SER A 422 -25.21 13.24 -14.65
CA SER A 422 -25.82 13.44 -13.33
C SER A 422 -25.42 12.35 -12.32
N MET A 423 -24.66 11.34 -12.75
CA MET A 423 -24.28 10.21 -11.90
C MET A 423 -23.01 10.50 -11.11
N SER A 424 -23.10 10.26 -9.80
CA SER A 424 -21.98 10.27 -8.86
C SER A 424 -21.75 8.86 -8.29
N TRP A 425 -21.12 8.76 -7.11
CA TRP A 425 -20.72 7.51 -6.49
C TRP A 425 -21.87 6.51 -6.29
N PHE A 426 -23.03 6.99 -5.83
CA PHE A 426 -24.17 6.13 -5.53
C PHE A 426 -24.95 5.74 -6.79
N GLU A 427 -25.18 6.68 -7.71
CA GLU A 427 -25.95 6.41 -8.92
C GLU A 427 -25.25 5.39 -9.82
N ARG A 428 -23.92 5.50 -10.00
CA ARG A 428 -23.17 4.59 -10.87
C ARG A 428 -23.19 3.14 -10.37
N ILE A 429 -22.98 2.94 -9.06
CA ILE A 429 -22.92 1.58 -8.51
C ILE A 429 -24.29 0.94 -8.49
N LYS A 430 -25.35 1.73 -8.28
CA LYS A 430 -26.73 1.26 -8.36
C LYS A 430 -27.07 0.74 -9.76
N GLN A 431 -26.67 1.45 -10.82
CA GLN A 431 -26.87 0.98 -12.20
C GLN A 431 -26.15 -0.34 -12.48
N TYR A 432 -24.93 -0.50 -11.96
CA TYR A 432 -24.17 -1.75 -12.06
C TYR A 432 -24.83 -2.89 -11.28
N ALA A 433 -25.21 -2.65 -10.03
CA ALA A 433 -25.91 -3.62 -9.17
C ALA A 433 -27.24 -4.07 -9.79
N GLN A 434 -27.98 -3.17 -10.43
CA GLN A 434 -29.23 -3.49 -11.13
C GLN A 434 -29.02 -4.23 -12.47
N GLY A 435 -27.77 -4.44 -12.89
CA GLY A 435 -27.42 -5.13 -14.13
C GLY A 435 -27.54 -4.30 -15.41
N SER A 436 -27.79 -2.99 -15.30
CA SER A 436 -27.88 -2.10 -16.47
C SER A 436 -26.52 -1.77 -17.08
N CYS A 437 -25.43 -1.95 -16.34
CA CYS A 437 -24.07 -1.69 -16.81
C CYS A 437 -23.19 -2.94 -16.75
N ALA A 438 -22.45 -3.21 -17.83
CA ALA A 438 -21.51 -4.35 -17.85
C ALA A 438 -20.22 -4.06 -17.07
N MET A 439 -19.83 -2.79 -16.94
CA MET A 439 -18.68 -2.34 -16.17
C MET A 439 -19.02 -1.10 -15.35
N THR A 440 -18.25 -0.85 -14.29
CA THR A 440 -18.24 0.45 -13.61
C THR A 440 -16.87 0.72 -13.01
N TYR A 441 -16.40 1.97 -13.07
CA TYR A 441 -15.41 2.42 -12.10
C TYR A 441 -16.10 2.59 -10.76
N SER A 442 -15.58 2.01 -9.67
CA SER A 442 -16.17 2.19 -8.34
C SER A 442 -15.15 1.93 -7.23
N TYR A 443 -15.38 2.55 -6.07
CA TYR A 443 -14.62 2.23 -4.88
C TYR A 443 -15.05 0.88 -4.32
N THR A 444 -14.08 0.06 -3.88
CA THR A 444 -14.33 -1.28 -3.33
C THR A 444 -15.23 -1.28 -2.09
N GLN A 445 -15.28 -0.19 -1.32
CA GLN A 445 -16.24 -0.04 -0.20
C GLN A 445 -17.72 -0.07 -0.64
N MET A 446 -18.00 0.08 -1.94
CA MET A 446 -19.36 0.11 -2.49
C MET A 446 -19.86 -1.27 -2.97
N THR A 447 -19.07 -2.35 -2.88
CA THR A 447 -19.56 -3.68 -3.30
C THR A 447 -20.75 -4.22 -2.51
N PRO A 448 -21.04 -3.83 -1.24
CA PRO A 448 -22.24 -4.28 -0.54
C PRO A 448 -23.54 -3.99 -1.28
N TYR A 449 -23.57 -2.95 -2.13
CA TYR A 449 -24.74 -2.62 -2.97
C TYR A 449 -25.15 -3.75 -3.93
N PHE A 450 -24.27 -4.69 -4.24
CA PHE A 450 -24.59 -5.87 -5.03
C PHE A 450 -24.26 -7.19 -4.34
N ASP A 451 -23.24 -7.25 -3.48
CA ASP A 451 -22.87 -8.47 -2.76
C ASP A 451 -23.97 -8.91 -1.77
N GLU A 452 -24.62 -7.94 -1.12
CA GLU A 452 -25.67 -8.19 -0.11
C GLU A 452 -27.08 -8.26 -0.72
N ASP A 453 -27.23 -7.80 -1.97
CA ASP A 453 -28.48 -7.89 -2.70
C ASP A 453 -28.58 -9.24 -3.43
N LYS A 454 -29.40 -10.14 -2.91
CA LYS A 454 -29.59 -11.49 -3.45
C LYS A 454 -30.16 -11.49 -4.88
N ASP A 455 -30.87 -10.43 -5.26
CA ASP A 455 -31.49 -10.30 -6.57
C ASP A 455 -30.57 -9.57 -7.56
N SER A 456 -29.43 -9.04 -7.09
CA SER A 456 -28.47 -8.37 -7.94
C SER A 456 -27.80 -9.36 -8.89
N PRO A 457 -27.86 -9.15 -10.22
CA PRO A 457 -27.16 -9.99 -11.17
C PRO A 457 -25.62 -9.85 -11.10
N ALA A 458 -25.11 -8.79 -10.46
CA ALA A 458 -23.69 -8.61 -10.21
C ALA A 458 -23.19 -9.47 -9.03
N ARG A 459 -24.08 -9.93 -8.15
CA ARG A 459 -23.72 -10.81 -7.03
C ARG A 459 -23.05 -12.08 -7.56
N ASP A 460 -21.89 -12.40 -7.00
CA ASP A 460 -21.03 -13.53 -7.39
C ASP A 460 -20.53 -13.50 -8.85
N ASN A 461 -20.84 -12.45 -9.62
CA ASN A 461 -20.50 -12.29 -11.04
C ASN A 461 -19.68 -11.02 -11.32
N THR A 462 -18.93 -10.54 -10.32
CA THR A 462 -18.10 -9.34 -10.45
C THR A 462 -16.62 -9.68 -10.31
N GLY A 463 -15.84 -9.26 -11.30
CA GLY A 463 -14.39 -9.26 -11.24
C GLY A 463 -13.86 -7.85 -10.98
N TYR A 464 -12.67 -7.77 -10.39
CA TYR A 464 -12.00 -6.54 -10.00
C TYR A 464 -10.64 -6.44 -10.69
N VAL A 465 -10.39 -5.37 -11.44
CA VAL A 465 -9.06 -5.07 -11.97
C VAL A 465 -8.67 -3.63 -11.64
N PRO A 466 -7.37 -3.30 -11.57
CA PRO A 466 -6.94 -1.91 -11.45
C PRO A 466 -7.47 -1.06 -12.62
N HIS A 467 -7.29 0.26 -12.55
CA HIS A 467 -7.67 1.08 -13.69
C HIS A 467 -6.88 0.64 -14.94
N PRO A 468 -7.57 0.34 -16.06
CA PRO A 468 -6.91 0.03 -17.30
C PRO A 468 -6.06 1.22 -17.75
N ALA A 469 -4.76 1.00 -17.99
CA ALA A 469 -3.83 2.07 -18.28
C ALA A 469 -3.72 2.39 -19.77
N GLY A 470 -3.14 3.54 -20.12
CA GLY A 470 -2.62 3.76 -21.47
C GLY A 470 -1.59 2.68 -21.83
N SER A 471 -1.46 2.32 -23.11
CA SER A 471 -0.76 1.10 -23.57
C SER A 471 0.70 0.94 -23.16
N ILE A 472 1.36 1.99 -22.66
CA ILE A 472 2.76 1.99 -22.22
C ILE A 472 2.92 2.16 -20.71
N PHE A 473 1.82 2.36 -19.97
CA PHE A 473 1.81 2.63 -18.54
C PHE A 473 1.32 1.41 -17.76
N ARG A 474 1.72 1.34 -16.50
CA ARG A 474 1.24 0.28 -15.60
C ARG A 474 -0.14 0.67 -15.04
N PRO A 475 -1.07 -0.28 -14.93
CA PRO A 475 -2.34 -0.07 -14.22
C PRO A 475 -2.12 0.39 -12.78
N VAL A 476 -2.89 1.38 -12.36
CA VAL A 476 -2.88 1.90 -10.99
C VAL A 476 -4.31 1.96 -10.45
N SER A 477 -4.47 1.68 -9.16
CA SER A 477 -5.72 1.85 -8.43
C SER A 477 -5.50 2.93 -7.38
N PRO A 478 -6.11 4.12 -7.53
CA PRO A 478 -6.03 5.17 -6.54
C PRO A 478 -6.56 4.67 -5.19
N VAL A 479 -5.70 4.60 -4.18
CA VAL A 479 -6.11 4.27 -2.80
C VAL A 479 -7.04 5.37 -2.29
N GLY A 480 -8.06 4.97 -1.57
CA GLY A 480 -8.95 5.82 -0.80
C GLY A 480 -9.12 5.27 0.61
N GLY A 481 -10.13 5.78 1.30
CA GLY A 481 -10.41 5.44 2.67
C GLY A 481 -10.03 6.55 3.63
N PHE A 482 -10.07 6.22 4.92
CA PHE A 482 -10.04 7.20 5.99
C PHE A 482 -9.06 6.79 7.09
N ILE A 483 -8.47 7.80 7.72
CA ILE A 483 -7.76 7.67 8.98
C ILE A 483 -8.59 8.25 10.12
N LEU A 484 -8.37 7.77 11.34
CA LEU A 484 -8.87 8.40 12.55
C LEU A 484 -7.81 9.34 13.12
N SER A 485 -8.18 10.61 13.25
CA SER A 485 -7.32 11.70 13.72
C SER A 485 -7.92 12.37 14.97
N ILE A 486 -7.06 13.01 15.76
CA ILE A 486 -7.46 13.79 16.94
C ILE A 486 -7.47 15.28 16.58
N PRO A 487 -8.58 16.02 16.78
CA PRO A 487 -8.60 17.47 16.57
C PRO A 487 -7.61 18.21 17.48
N SER A 488 -6.91 19.21 16.96
CA SER A 488 -5.90 19.97 17.71
C SER A 488 -6.46 20.74 18.91
N ASN A 489 -7.70 21.21 18.82
CA ASN A 489 -8.41 21.93 19.87
C ASN A 489 -9.16 21.02 20.87
N ILE A 490 -8.78 19.74 20.96
CA ILE A 490 -9.29 18.81 21.99
C ILE A 490 -8.85 19.26 23.39
N ASN A 491 -9.65 18.93 24.41
CA ASN A 491 -9.18 19.04 25.79
C ASN A 491 -8.05 18.03 26.03
N LYS A 492 -6.82 18.53 26.26
CA LYS A 492 -5.60 17.73 26.41
C LYS A 492 -5.71 16.60 27.45
N LYS A 493 -6.53 16.76 28.50
CA LYS A 493 -6.76 15.71 29.51
C LYS A 493 -7.44 14.45 28.95
N ARG A 494 -8.06 14.54 27.78
CA ARG A 494 -8.75 13.42 27.11
C ARG A 494 -7.84 12.62 26.19
N ILE A 495 -6.71 13.18 25.77
CA ILE A 495 -5.87 12.60 24.71
C ILE A 495 -5.42 11.17 25.01
N PRO A 496 -4.92 10.82 26.22
CA PRO A 496 -4.44 9.46 26.48
C PRO A 496 -5.52 8.39 26.26
N GLU A 497 -6.75 8.68 26.70
CA GLU A 497 -7.90 7.80 26.57
C GLU A 497 -8.45 7.74 25.15
N VAL A 498 -8.33 8.84 24.40
CA VAL A 498 -8.71 8.90 22.98
C VAL A 498 -7.71 8.13 22.12
N VAL A 499 -6.42 8.16 22.45
CA VAL A 499 -5.39 7.33 21.81
C VAL A 499 -5.70 5.85 22.03
N GLU A 500 -5.96 5.43 23.26
CA GLU A 500 -6.33 4.03 23.58
C GLU A 500 -7.61 3.61 22.83
N ALA A 501 -8.59 4.51 22.70
CA ALA A 501 -9.77 4.27 21.88
C ALA A 501 -9.42 4.05 20.40
N ILE A 502 -8.60 4.93 19.79
CA ILE A 502 -8.17 4.82 18.39
C ILE A 502 -7.42 3.51 18.16
N GLU A 503 -6.45 3.17 19.01
CA GLU A 503 -5.70 1.91 18.94
C GLU A 503 -6.63 0.71 18.97
N THR A 504 -7.61 0.72 19.89
CA THR A 504 -8.56 -0.38 20.05
C THR A 504 -9.46 -0.55 18.82
N ILE A 505 -10.07 0.53 18.33
CA ILE A 505 -11.05 0.49 17.23
C ILE A 505 -10.39 0.33 15.85
N THR A 506 -9.08 0.55 15.72
CA THR A 506 -8.30 0.31 14.50
C THR A 506 -7.47 -0.98 14.55
N SER A 507 -7.55 -1.75 15.65
CA SER A 507 -6.85 -3.02 15.81
C SER A 507 -7.31 -4.06 14.77
N ALA A 508 -6.45 -5.05 14.46
CA ALA A 508 -6.79 -6.14 13.55
C ALA A 508 -8.07 -6.89 13.95
N ARG A 509 -8.31 -7.03 15.26
CA ARG A 509 -9.54 -7.66 15.79
C ARG A 509 -10.78 -6.81 15.52
N ALA A 510 -10.67 -5.49 15.63
CA ALA A 510 -11.75 -4.58 15.30
C ALA A 510 -12.03 -4.59 13.79
N GLN A 511 -10.98 -4.53 12.96
CA GLN A 511 -11.09 -4.65 11.51
C GLN A 511 -11.83 -5.93 11.08
N ARG A 512 -11.43 -7.08 11.64
CA ARG A 512 -12.15 -8.35 11.41
C ARG A 512 -13.62 -8.26 11.81
N LEU A 513 -13.92 -7.73 12.99
CA LEU A 513 -15.31 -7.55 13.44
C LEU A 513 -16.11 -6.71 12.43
N TYR A 514 -15.54 -5.64 11.88
CA TYR A 514 -16.22 -4.81 10.90
C TYR A 514 -16.49 -5.56 9.60
N VAL A 515 -15.49 -6.29 9.08
CA VAL A 515 -15.65 -7.05 7.84
C VAL A 515 -16.73 -8.12 7.97
N GLN A 516 -16.74 -8.86 9.07
CA GLN A 516 -17.75 -9.88 9.38
C GLN A 516 -19.18 -9.33 9.44
N ASN A 517 -19.33 -8.02 9.64
CA ASN A 517 -20.62 -7.35 9.72
C ASN A 517 -20.90 -6.49 8.47
N GLY A 518 -20.19 -6.71 7.36
CA GLY A 518 -20.47 -6.12 6.06
C GLY A 518 -19.50 -5.04 5.58
N SER A 519 -18.52 -4.63 6.40
CA SER A 519 -17.51 -3.66 5.95
C SER A 519 -16.63 -4.27 4.86
N ARG A 520 -16.31 -3.47 3.84
CA ARG A 520 -15.40 -3.88 2.75
C ARG A 520 -14.11 -3.09 2.72
N GLY A 521 -13.94 -2.16 3.65
CA GLY A 521 -12.67 -1.53 3.94
C GLY A 521 -11.97 -2.24 5.11
N CYS A 522 -10.72 -2.62 4.88
CA CYS A 522 -9.83 -3.14 5.92
C CYS A 522 -8.42 -2.62 5.67
N SER A 523 -7.83 -1.98 6.69
CA SER A 523 -6.53 -1.34 6.54
C SER A 523 -5.34 -2.24 6.86
N ARG A 524 -5.57 -3.39 7.52
CA ARG A 524 -4.53 -4.27 8.07
C ARG A 524 -4.41 -5.62 7.34
N TYR A 525 -3.20 -5.99 6.96
CA TYR A 525 -2.90 -7.31 6.40
C TYR A 525 -3.23 -8.44 7.37
N SER A 526 -2.86 -8.32 8.65
CA SER A 526 -3.12 -9.35 9.65
C SER A 526 -4.62 -9.65 9.81
N ALA A 527 -5.49 -8.66 9.63
CA ALA A 527 -6.93 -8.86 9.59
C ALA A 527 -7.37 -9.53 8.28
N ASN A 528 -6.80 -9.14 7.14
CA ASN A 528 -7.09 -9.74 5.82
C ASN A 528 -6.61 -11.20 5.69
N LEU A 529 -5.59 -11.60 6.46
CA LEU A 529 -5.12 -12.98 6.52
C LEU A 529 -6.05 -13.90 7.33
N ASP A 530 -7.00 -13.35 8.10
CA ASP A 530 -7.95 -14.16 8.86
C ASP A 530 -8.91 -14.91 7.92
N PRO A 531 -9.08 -16.23 8.08
CA PRO A 531 -9.95 -17.03 7.19
C PRO A 531 -11.37 -16.50 7.10
N GLU A 532 -11.92 -16.03 8.22
CA GLU A 532 -13.31 -15.54 8.25
C GLU A 532 -13.45 -14.20 7.53
N VAL A 533 -12.37 -13.41 7.45
CA VAL A 533 -12.34 -12.16 6.66
C VAL A 533 -12.25 -12.48 5.18
N ARG A 534 -11.39 -13.44 4.79
CA ARG A 534 -11.26 -13.88 3.39
C ARG A 534 -12.55 -14.48 2.85
N GLU A 535 -13.22 -15.32 3.64
CA GLU A 535 -14.49 -15.92 3.27
C GLU A 535 -15.61 -14.88 3.14
N ALA A 536 -15.61 -13.86 4.00
CA ALA A 536 -16.65 -12.83 3.99
C ALA A 536 -16.61 -11.92 2.74
N SER A 537 -15.43 -11.73 2.12
CA SER A 537 -15.28 -10.71 1.07
C SER A 537 -14.09 -10.93 0.14
N SER A 538 -14.37 -11.35 -1.09
CA SER A 538 -13.36 -11.49 -2.17
C SER A 538 -12.71 -10.17 -2.58
N VAL A 539 -13.39 -9.03 -2.39
CA VAL A 539 -12.82 -7.72 -2.76
C VAL A 539 -11.64 -7.32 -1.87
N ILE A 540 -11.54 -7.84 -0.65
CA ILE A 540 -10.41 -7.56 0.26
C ILE A 540 -9.13 -8.20 -0.29
N GLU A 541 -9.23 -9.45 -0.75
CA GLU A 541 -8.10 -10.14 -1.38
C GLU A 541 -7.65 -9.43 -2.66
N ALA A 542 -8.58 -8.90 -3.45
CA ALA A 542 -8.25 -8.11 -4.62
C ALA A 542 -7.46 -6.84 -4.27
N ILE A 543 -7.79 -6.15 -3.17
CA ILE A 543 -7.02 -4.98 -2.70
C ILE A 543 -5.61 -5.41 -2.25
N ASP A 544 -5.48 -6.49 -1.49
CA ASP A 544 -4.19 -7.04 -1.06
C ASP A 544 -3.29 -7.42 -2.25
N GLU A 545 -3.86 -8.03 -3.28
CA GLU A 545 -3.16 -8.38 -4.52
C GLU A 545 -2.70 -7.13 -5.28
N MET A 546 -3.56 -6.11 -5.40
CA MET A 546 -3.19 -4.82 -6.00
C MET A 546 -2.08 -4.13 -5.21
N SER A 547 -2.10 -4.22 -3.88
CA SER A 547 -1.05 -3.68 -3.02
C SER A 547 0.27 -4.41 -3.23
N ARG A 548 0.26 -5.75 -3.21
CA ARG A 548 1.47 -6.58 -3.45
C ARG A 548 2.08 -6.34 -4.83
N ARG A 549 1.26 -6.14 -5.86
CA ARG A 549 1.72 -5.83 -7.23
C ARG A 549 2.12 -4.37 -7.43
N GLY A 550 1.98 -3.52 -6.42
CA GLY A 550 2.28 -2.10 -6.51
C GLY A 550 1.30 -1.28 -7.35
N ALA A 551 0.11 -1.83 -7.65
CA ALA A 551 -0.95 -1.11 -8.35
C ALA A 551 -1.71 -0.16 -7.41
N LEU A 552 -1.82 -0.49 -6.11
CA LEU A 552 -2.47 0.38 -5.12
C LEU A 552 -1.59 1.60 -4.81
N GLN A 553 -2.04 2.81 -5.17
CA GLN A 553 -1.20 4.01 -5.14
C GLN A 553 -1.93 5.25 -4.58
N ALA A 554 -1.24 6.07 -3.80
CA ALA A 554 -1.77 7.32 -3.24
C ALA A 554 -1.47 8.57 -4.09
N TRP A 555 -0.41 8.52 -4.91
CA TRP A 555 0.00 9.66 -5.74
C TRP A 555 -1.02 10.16 -6.76
N PRO A 556 -2.02 9.39 -7.26
CA PRO A 556 -3.04 9.96 -8.14
C PRO A 556 -3.83 11.09 -7.48
N ARG A 557 -4.00 11.04 -6.14
CA ARG A 557 -4.64 12.08 -5.35
C ARG A 557 -3.71 12.46 -4.19
N PRO A 558 -2.64 13.21 -4.48
CA PRO A 558 -1.63 13.50 -3.47
C PRO A 558 -2.25 14.32 -2.34
N PRO A 559 -1.83 14.12 -1.08
CA PRO A 559 -2.40 14.79 0.08
C PRO A 559 -1.98 16.27 0.20
N ILE A 560 -1.96 17.03 -0.90
CA ILE A 560 -1.64 18.47 -0.89
C ILE A 560 -2.82 19.32 -0.40
N PRO A 561 -2.58 20.47 0.25
CA PRO A 561 -3.63 21.40 0.68
C PRO A 561 -4.59 21.83 -0.44
N GLN A 562 -4.07 21.99 -1.67
CA GLN A 562 -4.81 22.45 -2.83
C GLN A 562 -5.62 21.33 -3.53
N ILE A 563 -5.58 20.08 -3.06
CA ILE A 563 -6.16 18.94 -3.81
C ILE A 563 -7.67 19.04 -3.99
N LYS A 564 -8.39 19.56 -2.98
CA LYS A 564 -9.84 19.75 -3.06
C LYS A 564 -10.23 20.80 -4.11
N PRO A 565 -9.74 22.06 -4.05
CA PRO A 565 -10.16 23.07 -5.01
C PRO A 565 -9.73 22.74 -6.45
N ILE A 566 -8.57 22.12 -6.68
CA ILE A 566 -8.19 21.67 -8.04
C ILE A 566 -9.11 20.56 -8.56
N THR A 567 -9.55 19.64 -7.68
CA THR A 567 -10.52 18.60 -8.04
C THR A 567 -11.86 19.21 -8.44
N GLU A 568 -12.41 20.12 -7.62
CA GLU A 568 -13.68 20.81 -7.92
C GLU A 568 -13.58 21.61 -9.24
N LEU A 569 -12.47 22.32 -9.46
CA LEU A 569 -12.17 23.04 -10.69
C LEU A 569 -12.20 22.10 -11.91
N CYS A 570 -11.39 21.05 -11.91
CA CYS A 570 -11.35 20.07 -12.99
C CYS A 570 -12.74 19.50 -13.26
N GLY A 571 -13.48 19.13 -12.22
CA GLY A 571 -14.82 18.58 -12.37
C GLY A 571 -15.84 19.56 -12.97
N ASN A 572 -15.72 20.85 -12.69
CA ASN A 572 -16.59 21.86 -13.28
C ASN A 572 -16.27 22.10 -14.76
N VAL A 573 -14.98 22.25 -15.10
CA VAL A 573 -14.53 22.54 -16.47
C VAL A 573 -14.72 21.32 -17.37
N MET A 574 -14.34 20.12 -16.92
CA MET A 574 -14.53 18.89 -17.68
C MET A 574 -16.02 18.57 -17.90
N HIS A 575 -16.90 18.98 -16.99
CA HIS A 575 -18.34 18.80 -17.20
C HIS A 575 -18.87 19.65 -18.37
N GLU A 576 -18.34 20.86 -18.56
CA GLU A 576 -18.65 21.68 -19.74
C GLU A 576 -18.13 21.04 -21.03
N MET A 577 -16.92 20.45 -20.99
CA MET A 577 -16.36 19.67 -22.10
C MET A 577 -17.25 18.48 -22.45
N LEU A 578 -17.67 17.67 -21.47
CA LEU A 578 -18.53 16.50 -21.71
C LEU A 578 -19.92 16.88 -22.23
N ARG A 579 -20.38 18.11 -21.97
CA ARG A 579 -21.60 18.67 -22.56
C ARG A 579 -21.42 19.22 -23.97
N GLY A 580 -20.19 19.25 -24.48
CA GLY A 580 -19.85 19.82 -25.78
C GLY A 580 -19.89 21.35 -25.83
N LEU A 581 -19.80 22.02 -24.68
CA LEU A 581 -19.80 23.49 -24.61
C LEU A 581 -18.43 24.09 -24.95
N ILE A 582 -17.37 23.33 -24.69
CA ILE A 582 -15.97 23.68 -24.97
C ILE A 582 -15.22 22.44 -25.47
N THR A 583 -14.14 22.65 -26.23
CA THR A 583 -13.27 21.57 -26.71
C THR A 583 -12.38 21.02 -25.57
N PRO A 584 -11.80 19.81 -25.71
CA PRO A 584 -10.81 19.30 -24.77
C PRO A 584 -9.63 20.25 -24.56
N GLU A 585 -9.10 20.81 -25.64
CA GLU A 585 -7.98 21.72 -25.60
C GLU A 585 -8.33 23.00 -24.80
N GLU A 586 -9.48 23.63 -25.08
CA GLU A 586 -9.96 24.79 -24.31
C GLU A 586 -10.22 24.45 -22.83
N ALA A 587 -10.77 23.27 -22.54
CA ALA A 587 -11.02 22.82 -21.17
C ALA A 587 -9.72 22.69 -20.36
N LEU A 588 -8.67 22.14 -20.97
CA LEU A 588 -7.37 21.97 -20.33
C LEU A 588 -6.65 23.30 -20.14
N ASP A 589 -6.67 24.19 -21.15
CA ASP A 589 -6.11 25.53 -21.04
C ASP A 589 -6.74 26.30 -19.87
N ARG A 590 -8.07 26.27 -19.77
CA ARG A 590 -8.82 26.98 -18.72
C ARG A 590 -8.56 26.38 -17.34
N ALA A 591 -8.61 25.06 -17.22
CA ALA A 591 -8.35 24.37 -15.97
C ALA A 591 -6.90 24.57 -15.49
N GLN A 592 -5.92 24.57 -16.40
CA GLN A 592 -4.52 24.86 -16.08
C GLN A 592 -4.35 26.28 -15.55
N ALA A 593 -4.85 27.29 -16.26
CA ALA A 593 -4.71 28.69 -15.87
C ALA A 593 -5.39 29.00 -14.51
N GLU A 594 -6.59 28.46 -14.29
CA GLU A 594 -7.31 28.61 -13.01
C GLU A 594 -6.60 27.86 -11.88
N ALA A 595 -6.04 26.67 -12.14
CA ALA A 595 -5.26 25.94 -11.15
C ALA A 595 -3.99 26.69 -10.78
N GLU A 596 -3.28 27.27 -11.74
CA GLU A 596 -2.09 28.12 -11.46
C GLU A 596 -2.47 29.30 -10.55
N HIS A 597 -3.64 29.91 -10.77
CA HIS A 597 -4.14 30.95 -9.89
C HIS A 597 -4.41 30.44 -8.46
N ILE A 598 -5.03 29.27 -8.30
CA ILE A 598 -5.26 28.64 -6.97
C ILE A 598 -3.93 28.44 -6.25
N PHE A 599 -2.92 27.91 -6.94
CA PHE A 599 -1.61 27.62 -6.32
C PHE A 599 -0.85 28.92 -5.98
N ASN A 600 -0.88 29.92 -6.86
CA ASN A 600 -0.21 31.21 -6.64
C ASN A 600 -0.86 32.05 -5.53
N THR A 601 -2.17 31.88 -5.30
CA THR A 601 -2.92 32.63 -4.27
C THR A 601 -3.13 31.85 -2.97
N TRP A 602 -2.71 30.59 -2.92
CA TRP A 602 -2.79 29.78 -1.72
C TRP A 602 -1.90 30.39 -0.63
N LYS A 603 -2.54 30.94 0.40
CA LYS A 603 -1.82 31.45 1.56
C LYS A 603 -1.25 30.25 2.33
N GLN A 604 0.07 30.24 2.50
CA GLN A 604 0.77 29.30 3.36
C GLN A 604 0.38 29.51 4.82
#